data_AF-A0A9W6R5G2-F1
#
_entry.id   AF-A0A9W6R5G2-F1
#
_cell.length_a   1.000
_cell.length_b   1.000
_cell.length_c   1.000
_cell.angle_alpha   90.00
_cell.angle_beta   90.00
_cell.angle_gamma   90.00
#
_symmetry.space_group_name_H-M   'P 1'
#
loop_
_entity.id
_entity.type
_entity.pdbx_description
1 polymer ?
#
loop_
_entity_poly.entity_id
_entity_poly.type
_entity_poly.pdbx_seq_one_letter_code
_entity_poly.pdbx_strand_id
1 'polypeptide(L)' 'MVFGATGYIGGRLVPELVRAGHRVRAVVRNPAKLDEVPWRDRVEIVTADVRDPEVDHAVSRHHLRRHGTQHHRRRRAAAG' A
#
# COMPACT_ATOMS: atom_id res chain seq x y z
N MET A 1 -4.71 5.44 -2.49
CA MET A 1 -3.80 4.72 -3.41
C MET A 1 -2.66 5.67 -3.76
N VAL A 2 -1.43 5.20 -3.80
CA VAL A 2 -0.25 6.02 -4.12
C VAL A 2 0.55 5.32 -5.20
N PHE A 3 0.65 5.96 -6.36
CA PHE A 3 1.56 5.53 -7.43
C PHE A 3 2.97 6.03 -7.16
N GLY A 4 3.97 5.29 -7.65
CA GLY A 4 5.36 5.69 -7.46
C GLY A 4 5.78 5.67 -6.00
N ALA A 5 5.25 4.74 -5.19
CA ALA A 5 5.55 4.62 -3.76
C ALA A 5 7.04 4.41 -3.45
N THR A 6 7.84 3.96 -4.44
CA THR A 6 9.30 3.82 -4.35
C THR A 6 10.07 5.04 -4.89
N GLY A 7 9.37 6.08 -5.34
CA GLY A 7 9.94 7.29 -5.93
C GLY A 7 10.16 8.40 -4.90
N TYR A 8 10.75 9.52 -5.33
CA TYR A 8 11.14 10.63 -4.46
C TYR A 8 10.00 11.16 -3.57
N ILE A 9 8.82 11.39 -4.17
CA ILE A 9 7.64 11.86 -3.43
C ILE A 9 6.95 10.70 -2.72
N GLY A 10 6.67 9.60 -3.42
CA GLY A 10 5.93 8.47 -2.86
C GLY A 10 6.60 7.85 -1.63
N GLY A 11 7.93 7.74 -1.63
CA GLY A 11 8.70 7.18 -0.52
C GLY A 11 8.61 7.99 0.78
N ARG A 12 8.32 9.30 0.68
CA ARG A 12 8.08 10.18 1.83
C ARG A 12 6.59 10.27 2.18
N LEU A 13 5.74 10.32 1.16
CA LEU A 13 4.31 10.47 1.32
C LEU A 13 3.66 9.25 1.99
N VAL A 14 4.02 8.04 1.56
CA VAL A 14 3.42 6.80 2.11
C VAL A 14 3.61 6.68 3.62
N PRO A 15 4.82 6.81 4.20
CA PRO A 15 4.99 6.75 5.64
C PRO A 15 4.16 7.79 6.40
N GLU A 16 4.05 9.03 5.89
CA GLU A 16 3.24 10.08 6.52
C GLU A 16 1.75 9.77 6.48
N LEU A 17 1.23 9.28 5.35
CA LEU A 17 -0.17 8.86 5.24
C LEU A 17 -0.50 7.72 6.21
N VAL A 18 0.42 6.76 6.35
CA VAL A 18 0.26 5.66 7.30
C VAL A 18 0.33 6.17 8.76
N ARG A 19 1.25 7.09 9.08
CA ARG A 19 1.32 7.72 10.41
C ARG A 19 0.05 8.50 10.75
N ALA A 20 -0.56 9.15 9.76
CA ALA A 20 -1.84 9.85 9.91
C ALA A 20 -3.06 8.90 10.02
N GLY A 21 -2.86 7.57 9.97
CA GLY A 21 -3.94 6.59 10.12
C GLY A 21 -4.72 6.30 8.84
N HIS A 22 -4.24 6.74 7.67
CA HIS A 22 -4.89 6.43 6.41
C HIS A 22 -4.61 4.99 5.97
N ARG A 23 -5.62 4.34 5.36
CA ARG A 23 -5.44 3.07 4.66
C ARG A 23 -4.76 3.34 3.31
N VAL A 24 -3.51 2.91 3.18
CA VAL A 24 -2.72 3.15 1.97
C VAL A 24 -2.62 1.88 1.13
N ARG A 25 -2.78 2.06 -0.18
CA ARG A 25 -2.46 1.06 -1.21
C ARG A 25 -1.30 1.60 -2.03
N ALA A 26 -0.15 0.94 -1.98
CA ALA A 26 1.07 1.32 -2.68
C ALA A 26 1.14 0.59 -4.02
N VAL A 27 1.18 1.34 -5.11
CA VAL A 27 1.23 0.79 -6.46
C VAL A 27 2.65 0.89 -6.97
N VAL A 28 3.24 -0.27 -7.25
CA VAL A 28 4.65 -0.39 -7.61
C VAL A 28 4.83 -1.39 -8.75
N ARG A 29 5.86 -1.18 -9.56
CA ARG A 29 6.24 -2.13 -10.61
C ARG A 29 7.03 -3.31 -10.06
N ASN A 30 7.83 -3.06 -9.02
CA ASN A 30 8.67 -4.07 -8.37
C ASN A 30 8.46 -3.98 -6.84
N PRO A 31 7.68 -4.90 -6.24
CA PRO A 31 7.46 -4.97 -4.79
C PRO A 31 8.72 -5.16 -3.94
N ALA A 32 9.77 -5.79 -4.48
CA ALA A 32 11.01 -6.05 -3.74
C ALA A 32 11.67 -4.74 -3.24
N LYS A 33 11.43 -3.62 -3.94
CA LYS A 33 11.90 -2.30 -3.53
C LYS A 33 11.28 -1.79 -2.21
N LEU A 34 10.28 -2.48 -1.69
CA LEU A 34 9.61 -2.15 -0.43
C LEU A 34 9.92 -3.19 0.66
N ASP A 35 10.84 -4.13 0.46
CA ASP A 35 11.06 -5.21 1.43
C ASP A 35 11.60 -4.69 2.78
N GLU A 36 12.41 -3.64 2.73
CA GLU A 36 13.09 -3.08 3.90
C GLU A 36 12.39 -1.84 4.49
N VAL A 37 11.29 -1.37 3.90
CA VAL A 37 10.64 -0.15 4.41
C VAL A 37 9.81 -0.47 5.67
N PRO A 38 9.94 0.29 6.78
CA PRO A 38 9.27 0.00 8.05
C PRO A 38 7.74 0.01 8.00
N TRP A 39 7.16 0.56 6.94
CA TRP A 39 5.72 0.70 6.76
C TRP A 39 5.10 -0.36 5.86
N ARG A 40 5.89 -1.30 5.30
CA ARG A 40 5.45 -2.31 4.34
C ARG A 40 4.19 -3.05 4.81
N ASP A 41 4.20 -3.56 6.03
CA ASP A 41 3.11 -4.38 6.59
C ASP A 41 1.85 -3.56 6.93
N ARG A 42 1.91 -2.24 6.80
CA ARG A 42 0.81 -1.31 7.10
C ARG A 42 0.10 -0.81 5.82
N VAL A 43 0.51 -1.30 4.66
CA VAL A 43 -0.07 -0.93 3.37
C VAL A 43 -0.45 -2.18 2.58
N GLU A 44 -1.41 -2.05 1.67
CA GLU A 44 -1.63 -3.06 0.64
C GLU A 44 -0.68 -2.78 -0.54
N ILE A 45 0.05 -3.80 -1.00
CA ILE A 45 0.92 -3.67 -2.17
C ILE A 45 0.15 -4.15 -3.40
N VAL A 46 0.12 -3.30 -4.42
CA VAL A 46 -0.46 -3.59 -5.73
C VAL A 46 0.64 -3.56 -6.77
N THR A 47 0.86 -4.67 -7.45
CA THR A 47 1.83 -4.74 -8.56
C THR A 47 1.16 -4.30 -9.85
N ALA A 48 1.62 -3.20 -10.43
CA ALA A 48 1.12 -2.69 -11.70
C ALA A 48 2.15 -1.76 -12.37
N ASP A 49 2.18 -1.77 -13.71
CA ASP A 49 2.89 -0.76 -14.50
C ASP A 49 1.90 0.24 -15.07
N VAL A 50 1.97 1.50 -14.65
CA VAL A 50 1.10 2.59 -15.13
C VAL A 50 1.21 2.88 -16.63
N ARG A 51 2.24 2.33 -17.30
CA ARG A 51 2.38 2.40 -18.76
C ARG A 51 1.59 1.32 -19.48
N ASP A 52 1.09 0.33 -18.75
CA ASP A 52 0.26 -0.74 -19.28
C ASP A 52 -1.19 -0.21 -19.41
N PRO A 53 -1.78 -0.25 -20.62
CA PRO A 53 -3.16 0.17 -20.83
C PRO A 53 -4.18 -0.61 -20.00
N GLU A 54 -3.87 -1.81 -19.49
CA GLU A 54 -4.77 -2.57 -18.63
C GLU A 54 -4.91 -2.01 -17.20
N VAL A 55 -4.00 -1.14 -16.76
CA VAL A 55 -4.06 -0.54 -15.41
C VAL A 55 -5.31 0.30 -15.19
N ASP A 56 -5.92 0.83 -16.25
CA ASP A 56 -7.14 1.63 -16.18
C ASP A 56 -8.31 0.85 -15.53
N HIS A 57 -8.38 -0.48 -15.77
CA HIS A 57 -9.38 -1.35 -15.15
C HIS A 57 -9.13 -1.65 -13.66
N ALA A 58 -7.88 -1.56 -13.19
CA ALA A 58 -7.53 -1.77 -11.78
C ALA A 58 -7.82 -0.52 -10.93
N VAL A 59 -7.64 0.67 -11.52
CA VAL A 59 -7.96 1.97 -10.90
C VAL A 59 -9.47 2.17 -10.83
N SER A 60 -10.19 1.88 -11.92
CA SER A 60 -11.64 2.12 -12.04
C SER A 60 -12.51 1.24 -11.13
N ARG A 61 -12.14 -0.03 -10.91
CA ARG A 61 -12.89 -0.94 -10.01
C ARG A 61 -12.78 -0.61 -8.52
N HIS A 62 -11.81 0.23 -8.13
CA HIS A 62 -11.55 0.50 -6.72
C HIS A 62 -12.45 1.58 -6.10
N HIS A 63 -13.17 2.36 -6.91
CA HIS A 63 -14.16 3.31 -6.39
C HIS A 63 -15.40 2.63 -5.78
N LEU A 64 -15.63 1.34 -6.05
CA LEU A 64 -16.87 0.64 -5.71
C LEU A 64 -16.80 -0.28 -4.46
N ARG A 65 -15.63 -0.50 -3.84
CA ARG A 65 -15.53 -1.30 -2.60
C ARG A 65 -15.12 -0.45 -1.40
N ARG A 66 -16.03 0.41 -0.93
CA ARG A 66 -15.94 0.94 0.44
C ARG A 66 -16.75 0.07 1.40
N HIS A 67 -16.19 -0.08 2.60
CA HIS A 67 -16.71 -0.68 3.84
C HIS A 67 -16.69 -2.21 3.93
N GLY A 68 -15.74 -2.72 4.74
CA GLY A 68 -15.67 -4.13 5.14
C GLY A 68 -14.30 -4.48 5.72
N THR A 69 -14.17 -4.33 7.04
CA THR A 69 -13.41 -5.21 7.95
C THR A 69 -12.05 -5.77 7.50
N GLN A 70 -10.97 -5.27 8.10
CA GLN A 70 -9.80 -6.12 8.38
C GLN A 70 -9.07 -5.65 9.65
N HIS A 71 -9.73 -5.88 10.78
CA HIS A 71 -9.04 -6.16 12.04
C HIS A 71 -8.65 -7.64 12.02
N HIS A 72 -7.37 -7.99 11.93
CA HIS A 72 -6.87 -9.21 12.58
C HIS A 72 -5.34 -9.27 12.72
N ARG A 73 -4.92 -9.56 13.95
CA ARG A 73 -3.64 -10.16 14.40
C ARG A 73 -2.37 -9.36 14.08
N ARG A 74 -1.62 -8.86 15.07
CA ARG A 74 -0.95 -9.66 16.11
C ARG A 74 -0.87 -8.95 17.47
N ARG A 75 -1.60 -9.48 18.46
CA ARG A 75 -1.21 -9.45 19.87
C ARG A 75 -0.75 -10.87 20.23
N ARG A 76 0.56 -11.01 20.52
CA ARG A 76 1.24 -11.99 21.41
C ARG A 76 2.63 -12.31 20.87
N ALA A 77 3.62 -11.60 21.42
CA ALA A 77 4.98 -12.09 21.68
C ALA A 77 5.63 -11.09 22.65
N ALA A 78 5.13 -11.06 23.88
CA ALA A 78 5.77 -10.46 25.04
C ALA A 78 5.15 -11.13 26.27
N ALA A 79 5.78 -12.22 26.71
CA ALA A 79 5.71 -12.89 28.02
C ALA A 79 6.03 -14.38 27.82
N GLY A 80 7.14 -14.82 28.42
CA GLY A 80 7.65 -16.19 28.41
C GLY A 80 9.16 -16.17 28.37
#